data_AF-A0A7Y7BCB1-F1
#
_entry.id   AF-A0A7Y7BCB1-F1
#
_cell.length_a   1.000
_cell.length_b   1.000
_cell.length_c   1.000
_cell.angle_alpha   90.00
_cell.angle_beta   90.00
_cell.angle_gamma   90.00
#
_symmetry.space_group_name_H-M   'P 1'
#
loop_
_entity.id
_entity.type
_entity.pdbx_description
1 polymer ?
#
loop_
_entity_poly.entity_id
_entity_poly.type
_entity_poly.pdbx_seq_one_letter_code
_entity_poly.pdbx_strand_id
1 'polypeptide(L)' 'MSLLENIRSPRDLKALDTEDLTELAEEIRHFLVHAVARTGGHLGPNL' A
#
# COMPACT_ATOMS: atom_id res chain seq x y z
N MET A 1 -3.21 -6.74 12.42
CA MET A 1 -3.88 -5.73 11.58
C MET A 1 -2.76 -4.91 10.97
N SER A 2 -2.72 -4.83 9.64
CA SER A 2 -1.68 -4.10 8.92
C SER A 2 -1.98 -2.59 8.92
N LEU A 3 -1.01 -1.74 8.59
CA LEU A 3 -1.26 -0.30 8.45
C LEU A 3 -2.29 -0.03 7.33
N LEU A 4 -2.14 -0.72 6.20
CA LEU A 4 -3.04 -0.63 5.04
C LEU A 4 -4.50 -0.97 5.37
N GLU A 5 -4.75 -1.95 6.24
CA GLU A 5 -6.11 -2.30 6.69
C GLU A 5 -6.80 -1.22 7.55
N ASN A 6 -5.99 -0.33 8.13
CA ASN A 6 -6.42 0.73 9.05
C ASN A 6 -6.59 2.10 8.37
N ILE A 7 -6.10 2.28 7.13
CA ILE A 7 -6.32 3.51 6.36
C ILE A 7 -7.74 3.49 5.78
N ARG A 8 -8.62 4.34 6.32
CA ARG A 8 -10.03 4.46 5.89
C ARG A 8 -10.33 5.80 5.22
N SER A 9 -9.42 6.76 5.35
CA SER A 9 -9.56 8.11 4.83
C SER A 9 -8.19 8.78 4.60
N PRO A 10 -8.12 9.86 3.81
CA PRO A 10 -6.88 10.64 3.67
C PRO A 10 -6.37 11.26 4.97
N ARG A 11 -7.21 11.36 6.01
CA ARG A 11 -6.81 11.87 7.32
C ARG A 11 -5.91 10.87 8.05
N ASP A 12 -6.18 9.58 7.90
CA ASP A 12 -5.41 8.51 8.57
C ASP A 12 -3.98 8.48 8.02
N LEU A 13 -3.83 8.60 6.70
CA LEU A 13 -2.53 8.71 6.04
C LEU A 13 -1.71 9.92 6.52
N LYS A 14 -2.38 11.06 6.72
CA LYS A 14 -1.73 12.30 7.20
C LYS A 14 -1.27 12.23 8.66
N ALA A 15 -1.76 11.27 9.42
CA ALA A 15 -1.41 11.09 10.83
C ALA A 15 -0.18 10.19 11.03
N LEU A 16 0.27 9.50 9.98
CA LEU A 16 1.44 8.63 10.02
C LEU A 16 2.74 9.45 10.04
N ASP A 17 3.75 8.90 10.71
CA ASP A 17 5.12 9.42 10.63
C ASP A 17 5.86 8.84 9.42
N THR A 18 7.10 9.27 9.22
CA THR A 18 7.91 8.86 8.06
C THR A 18 8.23 7.36 8.05
N GLU A 19 8.36 6.73 9.21
CA GLU A 19 8.67 5.30 9.33
C GLU A 19 7.42 4.48 8.95
N ASP A 20 6.26 4.85 9.51
CA ASP A 20 4.97 4.27 9.17
C ASP A 20 4.62 4.45 7.68
N LEU A 21 4.96 5.60 7.08
CA LEU A 21 4.75 5.84 5.64
C LEU A 21 5.61 4.90 4.78
N THR A 22 6.82 4.58 5.25
CA THR A 22 7.70 3.64 4.55
C THR A 22 7.13 2.22 4.63
N GLU A 23 6.67 1.81 5.82
CA GLU A 23 6.02 0.51 6.03
C GLU A 23 4.74 0.37 5.20
N LEU A 24 3.87 1.39 5.22
CA LEU A 24 2.64 1.41 4.43
C LEU A 24 2.92 1.26 2.93
N ALA A 25 3.98 1.90 2.42
CA ALA A 25 4.36 1.78 1.01
C ALA A 25 4.80 0.35 0.65
N GLU A 26 5.52 -0.34 1.53
CA GLU A 26 5.87 -1.76 1.36
C GLU A 26 4.61 -2.64 1.34
N GLU A 27 3.67 -2.43 2.27
CA GLU A 27 2.41 -3.18 2.32
C GLU A 27 1.59 -3.00 1.02
N ILE A 28 1.50 -1.77 0.50
CA ILE A 28 0.81 -1.47 -0.75
C ILE A 28 1.46 -2.20 -1.93
N ARG A 29 2.79 -2.16 -2.05
CA ARG A 29 3.48 -2.86 -3.15
C ARG A 29 3.26 -4.36 -3.07
N HIS A 30 3.37 -4.95 -1.89
CA HIS A 30 3.11 -6.38 -1.68
C HIS A 30 1.68 -6.75 -2.09
N PHE A 31 0.69 -5.95 -1.67
CA PHE A 31 -0.71 -6.14 -2.06
C PHE A 31 -0.90 -6.07 -3.58
N LEU A 32 -0.35 -5.05 -4.23
CA LEU A 32 -0.50 -4.85 -5.68
C LEU A 32 0.14 -5.97 -6.49
N VAL A 33 1.34 -6.43 -6.10
CA VAL A 33 2.00 -7.59 -6.72
C VAL A 33 1.07 -8.80 -6.64
N HIS A 34 0.54 -9.13 -5.46
CA HIS A 34 -0.34 -10.29 -5.29
C HIS A 34 -1.68 -10.16 -6.03
N ALA A 35 -2.26 -8.97 -6.04
CA ALA A 35 -3.55 -8.70 -6.67
C ALA A 35 -3.47 -8.71 -8.19
N VAL A 36 -2.41 -8.16 -8.78
CA VAL A 36 -2.28 -7.93 -10.23
C VAL A 36 -1.47 -9.01 -10.94
N ALA A 37 -0.54 -9.70 -10.26
CA ALA A 37 0.25 -10.77 -10.87
C ALA A 37 -0.61 -11.91 -11.44
N ARG A 38 -1.82 -12.12 -10.88
CA ARG A 38 -2.74 -13.17 -11.33
C ARG A 38 -3.42 -12.90 -12.67
N THR A 39 -3.51 -11.62 -13.08
CA THR A 39 -4.26 -11.22 -14.29
C THR A 39 -3.36 -10.68 -15.40
N GLY A 40 -2.05 -10.58 -15.17
CA GLY A 40 -1.09 -10.10 -16.16
C GLY A 40 -1.17 -8.58 -16.44
N GLY A 41 -1.75 -7.80 -15.53
CA GLY A 41 -1.90 -6.35 -15.68
C GLY A 41 -0.60 -5.54 -15.54
N HIS A 42 -0.64 -4.27 -15.94
CA HIS A 42 0.50 -3.36 -15.87
C HIS A 42 0.85 -2.96 -14.42
N LEU A 43 1.80 -3.70 -13.84
CA LEU A 43 2.29 -3.45 -12.48
C LEU A 43 3.27 -2.26 -12.41
N GLY A 44 4.09 -2.05 -13.44
CA GLY A 44 5.20 -1.08 -13.44
C GLY A 44 4.84 0.37 -13.07
N PRO A 45 3.71 0.93 -13.51
CA PRO A 45 3.31 2.29 -13.13
C PRO A 45 2.85 2.47 -11.68
N ASN A 46 2.65 1.38 -10.92
CA ASN A 46 2.11 1.41 -9.56
C ASN A 46 3.14 1.01 -8.48
N LEU A 47 4.39 0.74 -8.87
CA LEU A 47 5.51 0.42 -7.98
C LEU A 47 6.52 1.56 -7.96
#